data_AF-A0A7Z9FAI8-F1
#
_entry.id   AF-A0A7Z9FAI8-F1
#
_cell.length_a   1.000
_cell.length_b   1.000
_cell.length_c   1.000
_cell.angle_alpha   90.00
_cell.angle_beta   90.00
_cell.angle_gamma   90.00
#
_symmetry.space_group_name_H-M   'P 1'
#
loop_
_entity.id
_entity.type
_entity.pdbx_description
1 polymer ?
#
loop_
_entity_poly.entity_id
_entity_poly.type
_entity_poly.pdbx_seq_one_letter_code
_entity_poly.pdbx_strand_id
1 'polypeptide(L)'
;RINIRLGVVSGLLRPLYFCFATASRGTRCDGAILEIEEVPLTVMCPTCNEVKTPGTRYSFRCPDCGSPTPEVVTGREMQLVTIEVEKKSVHSPVTHEPACSNNKSVVSASLSAAE
;
A
#
# COMPACT_ATOMS: atom_id res chain seq x y z
N ARG A 1 -0.54 -7.58 6.65
CA ARG A 1 -0.06 -6.44 7.47
C ARG A 1 0.05 -5.20 6.58
N ILE A 2 -0.25 -4.02 7.10
CA ILE A 2 -0.16 -2.75 6.37
C ILE A 2 0.71 -1.81 7.20
N ASN A 3 1.79 -1.30 6.61
CA ASN A 3 2.67 -0.32 7.24
C ASN A 3 2.52 1.03 6.53
N ILE A 4 2.27 2.09 7.30
CA ILE A 4 2.08 3.44 6.79
C ILE A 4 3.03 4.38 7.54
N ARG A 5 3.64 5.31 6.83
CA ARG A 5 4.39 6.42 7.40
C ARG A 5 3.51 7.66 7.43
N LEU A 6 3.33 8.23 8.62
CA LEU A 6 2.49 9.40 8.85
C LEU A 6 3.26 10.51 9.56
N GLY A 7 3.24 11.69 8.98
CA GLY A 7 3.77 12.87 9.62
C GLY A 7 2.89 13.36 10.77
N VAL A 8 3.50 13.83 11.86
CA VAL A 8 2.78 14.27 13.07
C VAL A 8 1.83 15.46 12.87
N VAL A 9 2.01 16.24 11.80
CA VAL A 9 1.12 17.35 11.42
C VAL A 9 0.17 17.00 10.27
N SER A 10 0.15 15.76 9.79
CA SER A 10 -0.83 15.28 8.80
C SER A 10 -2.27 15.31 9.32
N GLY A 11 -2.45 15.29 10.65
CA GLY A 11 -3.77 15.19 11.28
C GLY A 11 -4.39 13.78 11.23
N LEU A 12 -3.68 12.79 10.67
CA LEU A 12 -4.24 11.46 10.39
C LEU A 12 -3.90 10.38 11.42
N LEU A 13 -2.97 10.65 12.33
CA LEU A 13 -2.56 9.71 13.37
C LEU A 13 -3.75 9.17 14.17
N ARG A 14 -4.49 10.06 14.84
CA ARG A 14 -5.64 9.67 15.67
C ARG A 14 -6.80 9.06 14.86
N PRO A 15 -7.23 9.64 13.72
CA PRO A 15 -8.26 9.05 12.89
C PRO A 15 -7.92 7.63 12.41
N LEU A 16 -6.68 7.35 12.01
CA LEU A 16 -6.33 6.02 11.51
C LEU A 16 -6.30 4.96 12.61
N TYR A 17 -5.78 5.29 13.80
CA TYR A 17 -5.86 4.36 14.95
C TYR A 17 -7.31 4.00 15.31
N PHE A 18 -8.25 4.93 15.16
CA PHE A 18 -9.64 4.72 15.54
C PHE A 18 -10.49 4.11 14.41
N CYS A 19 -10.37 4.61 13.20
CA CYS A 19 -11.28 4.27 12.10
C CYS A 19 -10.88 2.99 11.37
N PHE A 20 -9.59 2.60 11.37
CA PHE A 20 -9.09 1.54 10.49
C PHE A 20 -9.84 0.21 10.67
N ALA A 21 -9.99 -0.26 11.91
CA ALA A 21 -10.67 -1.54 12.19
C ALA A 21 -12.14 -1.57 11.74
N THR A 22 -12.82 -0.41 11.81
CA THR A 22 -14.20 -0.28 11.33
C THR A 22 -14.24 -0.22 9.81
N ALA A 23 -13.34 0.54 9.19
CA ALA A 23 -13.26 0.70 7.74
C ALA A 23 -12.80 -0.60 7.02
N SER A 24 -12.00 -1.44 7.69
CA SER A 24 -11.50 -2.69 7.12
C SER A 24 -12.51 -3.85 7.19
N ARG A 25 -13.53 -3.74 8.05
CA ARG A 25 -14.50 -4.80 8.30
C ARG A 25 -15.25 -5.20 7.03
N GLY A 26 -15.35 -6.50 6.76
CA GLY A 26 -16.00 -7.02 5.57
C GLY A 26 -15.23 -6.82 4.26
N THR A 27 -13.99 -6.31 4.32
CA THR A 27 -13.08 -6.20 3.17
C THR A 27 -12.03 -7.30 3.19
N ARG A 28 -11.16 -7.35 2.17
CA ARG A 28 -9.97 -8.23 2.18
C ARG A 28 -8.95 -7.86 3.26
N CYS A 29 -9.07 -6.67 3.85
CA CYS A 29 -8.22 -6.19 4.93
C CYS A 29 -8.84 -6.45 6.31
N ASP A 30 -9.98 -7.14 6.40
CA ASP A 30 -10.57 -7.46 7.69
C ASP A 30 -9.57 -8.29 8.54
N GLY A 31 -9.39 -7.88 9.80
CA GLY A 31 -8.37 -8.43 10.68
C GLY A 31 -6.91 -8.08 10.32
N ALA A 32 -6.65 -7.22 9.32
CA ALA A 32 -5.30 -6.78 9.02
C ALA A 32 -4.71 -5.95 10.18
N ILE A 33 -3.41 -6.12 10.42
CA ILE A 33 -2.66 -5.30 11.37
C ILE A 33 -2.20 -4.03 10.64
N LEU A 34 -2.58 -2.86 11.17
CA LEU A 34 -2.08 -1.55 10.74
C LEU A 34 -0.95 -1.11 11.67
N GLU A 35 0.19 -0.80 11.09
CA GLU A 35 1.34 -0.22 11.78
C GLU A 35 1.66 1.15 11.21
N ILE A 36 1.96 2.08 12.11
CA ILE A 36 2.16 3.48 11.80
C ILE A 36 3.57 3.90 12.25
N GLU A 37 4.40 4.29 11.29
CA GLU A 37 5.68 4.97 11.52
C GLU A 37 5.42 6.48 11.58
N GLU A 38 5.60 7.09 12.75
CA GLU A 38 5.41 8.53 12.91
C GLU A 38 6.65 9.31 12.45
N VAL A 39 6.46 10.31 11.58
CA VAL A 39 7.53 11.21 11.14
C VAL A 39 7.44 12.52 11.92
N PRO A 40 8.50 12.91 12.64
CA PRO A 40 8.50 14.15 13.41
C PRO A 40 8.40 15.38 12.52
N LEU A 41 7.90 16.47 13.10
CA LEU A 41 7.89 17.78 12.46
C LEU A 41 9.33 18.32 12.41
N THR A 42 9.82 18.64 11.22
CA THR A 42 11.03 19.44 11.05
C THR A 42 10.77 20.62 10.13
N VAL A 43 11.46 21.72 10.38
CA VAL A 43 11.28 23.01 9.68
C VAL A 43 12.63 23.59 9.28
N MET A 44 12.69 24.27 8.14
CA MET A 44 13.87 25.04 7.75
C MET A 44 13.79 26.42 8.40
N CYS A 45 14.81 26.79 9.17
CA CYS A 45 14.91 28.13 9.72
C CYS A 45 15.61 29.07 8.74
N PRO A 46 14.97 30.15 8.26
CA PRO A 46 15.60 31.08 7.33
C PRO A 46 16.69 31.93 7.98
N THR A 47 16.66 32.09 9.31
CA THR A 47 17.64 32.88 10.06
C THR A 47 18.88 32.07 10.43
N CYS A 48 18.69 30.83 10.88
CA CYS A 48 19.80 29.92 11.22
C CYS A 48 20.33 29.17 9.99
N ASN A 49 19.56 29.13 8.90
CA ASN A 49 19.84 28.37 7.68
C ASN A 49 20.08 26.87 7.94
N GLU A 50 19.27 26.29 8.84
CA GLU A 50 19.38 24.90 9.27
C GLU A 50 18.00 24.29 9.50
N VAL A 51 17.91 22.97 9.37
CA VAL A 51 16.72 22.20 9.74
C VAL A 51 16.65 22.08 11.25
N LYS A 52 15.48 22.40 11.81
CA LYS A 52 15.20 22.35 13.25
C LYS A 52 13.98 21.50 13.52
N THR A 53 13.96 20.90 14.71
CA THR A 53 12.80 20.16 15.23
C THR A 53 12.11 21.04 16.28
N PRO A 54 10.93 21.60 16.01
CA PRO A 54 10.23 22.41 16.99
C PRO A 54 9.83 21.60 18.23
N GLY A 55 9.80 22.24 19.40
CA GLY A 55 9.45 21.57 20.65
C GLY A 55 7.99 21.09 20.74
N THR A 56 7.10 21.62 19.88
CA THR A 56 5.72 21.13 19.76
C THR A 56 5.32 21.05 18.29
N ARG A 57 4.44 20.10 17.95
CA ARG A 57 3.87 19.93 16.60
C ARG A 57 2.99 21.10 16.12
N TYR A 58 2.70 22.07 16.99
CA TYR A 58 1.90 23.25 16.67
C TYR A 58 2.74 24.54 16.61
N SER A 59 4.05 24.44 16.87
CA SER A 59 4.97 25.57 16.84
C SER A 59 5.75 25.60 15.54
N PHE A 60 5.43 26.56 14.67
CA PHE A 60 6.19 26.84 13.44
C PHE A 60 7.22 27.94 13.69
N ARG A 61 8.04 27.74 14.72
CA ARG A 61 9.11 28.65 15.11
C ARG A 61 10.38 27.88 15.40
N CYS A 62 11.52 28.50 15.08
CA CYS A 62 12.83 27.98 15.40
C CYS A 62 13.00 27.91 16.93
N PRO A 63 13.42 26.76 17.49
CA PRO A 63 13.66 26.63 18.93
C PRO A 63 14.84 27.47 19.43
N ASP A 64 15.79 27.81 18.55
CA ASP A 64 17.03 28.50 18.93
C ASP A 64 16.89 30.02 18.87
N CYS A 65 16.35 30.56 17.76
CA CYS A 65 16.27 32.00 17.53
C CYS A 65 14.84 32.58 17.60
N GLY A 66 13.81 31.74 17.73
CA GLY A 66 12.41 32.15 17.80
C GLY A 66 11.79 32.68 16.50
N SER A 67 12.56 32.71 15.39
CA SER A 67 12.07 33.18 14.09
C SER A 67 10.88 32.31 13.62
N PRO A 68 9.89 32.88 12.92
CA PRO A 68 8.90 32.08 12.20
C PRO A 68 9.57 31.18 11.16
N THR A 69 9.15 29.93 11.08
CA THR A 69 9.70 28.92 10.16
C THR A 69 8.53 28.23 9.43
N PRO A 70 7.98 28.87 8.39
CA PRO A 70 6.81 28.35 7.67
C PRO A 70 7.14 27.17 6.76
N GLU A 71 8.42 27.00 6.41
CA GLU A 71 8.89 25.92 5.56
C GLU A 71 9.02 24.64 6.36
N VAL A 72 8.06 23.73 6.15
CA VAL A 72 8.06 22.40 6.76
C VAL A 72 8.83 21.44 5.85
N VAL A 73 9.85 20.79 6.43
CA VAL A 73 10.70 19.83 5.74
C VAL A 73 10.14 18.41 5.89
N THR A 74 9.73 18.04 7.11
CA THR A 74 9.06 16.75 7.40
C THR A 74 7.90 16.92 8.35
N GLY A 75 7.04 15.91 8.46
CA GLY A 75 5.89 15.86 9.36
C GLY A 75 4.55 15.98 8.64
N ARG A 76 4.53 16.06 7.31
CA ARG A 76 3.32 16.13 6.47
C ARG A 76 3.05 14.85 5.67
N GLU A 77 3.85 13.82 5.90
CA GLU A 77 3.83 12.59 5.14
C GLU A 77 2.52 11.83 5.35
N MET A 78 2.03 11.22 4.28
CA MET A 78 1.02 10.18 4.32
C MET A 78 1.39 9.17 3.24
N GLN A 79 2.13 8.13 3.63
CA GLN A 79 2.73 7.22 2.67
C GLN A 79 2.49 5.77 3.07
N LEU A 80 1.97 4.97 2.13
CA LEU A 80 1.94 3.53 2.26
C LEU A 80 3.37 2.99 2.07
N VAL A 81 3.92 2.33 3.10
CA VAL A 81 5.29 1.82 3.09
C VAL A 81 5.32 0.40 2.54
N THR A 82 4.53 -0.50 3.12
CA THR A 82 4.44 -1.89 2.69
C THR A 82 3.05 -2.48 2.94
N ILE A 83 2.68 -3.45 2.10
CA ILE A 83 1.54 -4.33 2.32
C ILE A 83 2.02 -5.76 2.21
N GLU A 84 1.77 -6.53 3.26
CA GLU A 84 2.00 -7.97 3.30
C GLU A 84 0.67 -8.69 3.15
N VAL A 85 0.58 -9.57 2.15
CA VAL A 85 -0.61 -10.35 1.82
C VAL A 85 -0.28 -11.83 1.86
N GLU A 86 -1.05 -12.60 2.62
CA GLU A 86 -0.95 -14.05 2.60
C GLU A 86 -1.54 -14.60 1.30
N LYS A 87 -0.76 -15.40 0.58
CA LYS A 87 -1.27 -16.15 -0.58
C LYS A 87 -1.89 -17.44 -0.06
N LYS A 88 -3.20 -17.58 -0.15
CA LYS A 88 -3.82 -18.91 -0.07
C LYS A 88 -3.42 -19.67 -1.34
N SER A 89 -2.60 -20.71 -1.19
CA SER A 89 -2.36 -21.68 -2.26
C SER A 89 -3.67 -22.42 -2.52
N VAL A 90 -4.42 -21.97 -3.52
CA VAL A 90 -5.49 -22.79 -4.09
C VAL A 90 -4.79 -23.88 -4.92
N HIS A 91 -4.47 -25.00 -4.28
CA HIS A 91 -4.15 -26.23 -5.00
C HIS A 91 -5.47 -26.96 -5.27
N SER A 92 -6.15 -26.59 -6.36
CA SER A 92 -7.05 -27.56 -6.98
C SER A 92 -6.18 -28.52 -7.79
N PRO A 93 -6.25 -29.84 -7.58
CA PRO A 93 -5.68 -30.77 -8.55
C PRO A 93 -6.45 -30.56 -9.86
N VAL A 94 -5.75 -30.02 -10.86
CA VAL A 94 -6.23 -30.06 -12.24
C VAL A 94 -6.14 -31.52 -12.67
N THR A 95 -7.25 -32.25 -12.62
CA THR A 95 -7.40 -33.50 -13.37
C THR A 95 -7.35 -33.13 -14.84
N HIS A 96 -6.16 -33.19 -15.42
CA HIS A 96 -6.03 -33.39 -16.86
C HIS A 96 -6.50 -34.82 -17.15
N GLU A 97 -7.77 -34.98 -17.53
CA GLU A 97 -8.20 -36.11 -18.35
C GLU A 97 -7.81 -35.80 -19.80
N PRO A 98 -6.86 -36.52 -20.42
CA PRO A 98 -6.78 -36.54 -21.87
C PRO A 98 -7.81 -37.54 -22.40
N ALA A 99 -8.98 -37.02 -22.77
CA ALA A 99 -9.88 -37.75 -23.64
C ALA A 99 -9.27 -37.85 -25.05
N CYS A 100 -9.28 -39.08 -25.55
CA CYS A 100 -9.14 -39.49 -26.95
C CYS A 100 -7.72 -39.61 -27.53
N SER A 101 -7.17 -40.81 -27.35
CA SER A 101 -6.30 -41.47 -28.31
C SER A 101 -6.99 -41.53 -29.68
N ASN A 102 -6.37 -41.00 -30.73
CA ASN A 102 -6.69 -41.44 -32.08
C ASN A 102 -5.43 -41.48 -32.92
N ASN A 103 -4.99 -42.71 -33.20
CA ASN A 103 -4.14 -42.99 -34.35
C ASN A 103 -4.51 -44.35 -34.93
N LYS A 104 -4.49 -44.40 -36.28
CA LYS A 104 -4.90 -45.47 -37.23
C LYS A 104 -6.39 -45.36 -37.60
N SER A 105 -6.80 -45.37 -38.87
CA SER A 105 -6.17 -45.83 -40.10
C SER A 105 -6.97 -45.36 -41.33
N VAL A 106 -6.24 -45.13 -42.43
CA VAL A 106 -6.62 -45.19 -43.85
C VAL A 106 -7.92 -45.95 -44.17
N VAL A 107 -8.82 -45.37 -44.98
CA VAL A 107 -9.26 -45.94 -46.28
C VAL A 107 -10.12 -44.94 -47.10
N SER A 108 -9.57 -44.58 -48.27
CA SER A 108 -10.17 -44.49 -49.63
C SER A 108 -11.66 -44.21 -49.88
N ALA A 109 -11.86 -43.35 -50.89
CA ALA A 109 -12.66 -43.53 -52.11
C ALA A 109 -13.85 -42.57 -52.34
N SER A 110 -13.74 -41.80 -53.44
CA SER A 110 -14.74 -41.48 -54.50
C SER A 110 -16.06 -40.79 -54.08
N LEU A 111 -16.72 -39.86 -54.79
CA LEU A 111 -16.95 -39.53 -56.21
C LEU A 111 -17.33 -38.02 -56.28
N SER A 112 -16.85 -37.24 -57.25
CA SER A 112 -17.52 -36.82 -58.51
C SER A 112 -18.80 -35.95 -58.39
N ALA A 113 -18.65 -34.69 -58.85
CA ALA A 113 -19.50 -33.89 -59.77
C ALA A 113 -21.00 -33.59 -59.53
N ALA A 114 -21.41 -32.47 -60.16
CA ALA A 114 -22.76 -31.90 -60.38
C ALA A 114 -23.33 -31.13 -59.16
N GLU A 115 -23.83 -29.90 -59.27
CA GLU A 115 -24.19 -28.99 -60.38
C GLU A 115 -23.97 -27.54 -59.92
#